data_AF-A0AAV3FVD4-F1
#
_entry.id   AF-A0AAV3FVD4-F1
#
_cell.length_a   1.000
_cell.length_b   1.000
_cell.length_c   1.000
_cell.angle_alpha   90.00
_cell.angle_beta   90.00
_cell.angle_gamma   90.00
#
_symmetry.space_group_name_H-M   'P 1'
#
loop_
_entity.id
_entity.type
_entity.pdbx_description
1 polymer ?
#
loop_
_entity_poly.entity_id
_entity_poly.type
_entity_poly.pdbx_seq_one_letter_code
_entity_poly.pdbx_strand_id
1 'polypeptide(L)'
;MISYHDSLRKLILAIHDHPSIIAYKEAQQQFSQFGQFEKQAYQMKRYQQDAELFQKIAKEQAAAVSSSKAKELEDNLNHQPVIEDYREKMQDASDLIQYITKRIEDQLNKELTHGKS
;
A
#
# COMPACT_ATOMS: atom_id res chain seq x y z
N MET A 1 0.18 -25.28 27.62
CA MET A 1 0.15 -25.02 26.16
C MET A 1 -0.22 -23.56 25.99
N ILE A 2 0.61 -22.77 25.30
CA ILE A 2 0.21 -21.42 24.88
C ILE A 2 -0.89 -21.63 23.82
N SER A 3 -2.06 -21.03 24.02
CA SER A 3 -3.14 -21.11 23.03
C SER A 3 -2.68 -20.46 21.73
N TYR A 4 -3.15 -20.95 20.58
CA TYR A 4 -2.93 -20.30 19.29
C TYR A 4 -3.20 -18.77 19.37
N HIS A 5 -4.26 -18.40 20.07
CA HIS A 5 -4.65 -17.00 20.28
C HIS A 5 -3.59 -16.19 21.05
N ASP A 6 -2.95 -16.79 22.05
CA ASP A 6 -1.90 -16.13 22.84
C ASP A 6 -0.62 -15.95 22.01
N SER A 7 -0.25 -16.96 21.22
CA SER A 7 0.90 -16.89 20.30
C SER A 7 0.66 -15.84 19.21
N LEU A 8 -0.54 -15.81 18.62
CA LEU A 8 -0.92 -14.82 17.62
C LEU A 8 -0.88 -13.41 18.21
N ARG A 9 -1.41 -13.22 19.44
CA ARG A 9 -1.37 -11.92 20.12
C ARG A 9 0.07 -11.45 20.34
N LYS A 10 0.96 -12.33 20.80
CA LYS A 10 2.39 -12.00 20.98
C LYS A 10 3.05 -11.62 19.66
N LEU A 11 2.76 -12.33 18.58
CA LEU A 11 3.27 -12.01 17.25
C LEU A 11 2.79 -10.63 16.78
N ILE A 12 1.49 -10.33 16.94
CA ILE A 12 0.94 -9.02 16.57
C ILE A 12 1.60 -7.89 17.36
N LEU A 13 1.84 -8.08 18.66
CA LEU A 13 2.55 -7.10 19.48
C LEU A 13 3.98 -6.89 18.99
N ALA A 14 4.72 -7.97 18.73
CA ALA A 14 6.09 -7.89 18.23
C ALA A 14 6.17 -7.21 16.84
N ILE A 15 5.18 -7.45 15.97
CA ILE A 15 5.07 -6.76 14.68
C ILE A 15 4.82 -5.27 14.90
N HIS A 16 3.91 -4.92 15.82
CA HIS A 16 3.62 -3.51 16.12
C HIS A 16 4.81 -2.73 16.66
N ASP A 17 5.69 -3.39 17.40
CA ASP A 17 6.90 -2.81 17.97
C ASP A 17 8.10 -2.83 16.99
N HIS A 18 7.93 -3.41 15.79
CA HIS A 18 9.01 -3.46 14.79
C HIS A 18 9.26 -2.06 14.18
N PRO A 19 10.53 -1.63 14.03
CA PRO A 19 10.87 -0.29 13.54
C PRO A 19 10.19 0.10 12.22
N SER A 20 10.13 -0.81 11.24
CA SER A 20 9.46 -0.55 9.95
C SER A 20 7.96 -0.26 10.10
N ILE A 21 7.29 -0.89 11.06
CA ILE A 21 5.85 -0.70 11.31
C ILE A 21 5.61 0.60 12.07
N ILE A 22 6.49 0.95 13.01
CA ILE A 22 6.45 2.24 13.71
C ILE A 22 6.67 3.38 12.71
N ALA A 23 7.74 3.29 11.91
CA ALA A 23 8.07 4.28 10.88
C ALA A 23 6.93 4.48 9.88
N TYR A 24 6.31 3.40 9.41
CA TYR A 24 5.14 3.48 8.54
C TYR A 24 3.95 4.20 9.21
N LYS A 25 3.63 3.88 10.47
CA LYS A 25 2.54 4.55 11.20
C LYS A 25 2.80 6.04 11.38
N GLU A 26 4.04 6.43 11.67
CA GLU A 26 4.43 7.84 11.79
C GLU A 26 4.28 8.57 10.46
N ALA A 27 4.77 7.98 9.36
CA ALA A 27 4.60 8.54 8.03
C ALA A 27 3.12 8.60 7.62
N GLN A 28 2.30 7.61 7.99
CA GLN A 28 0.86 7.62 7.74
C GLN A 28 0.16 8.75 8.50
N GLN A 29 0.53 9.02 9.75
CA GLN A 29 -0.02 10.13 10.52
C GLN A 29 0.35 11.47 9.91
N GLN A 30 1.61 11.64 9.50
CA GLN A 30 2.06 12.85 8.81
C GLN A 30 1.34 13.02 7.47
N PHE A 31 1.24 11.96 6.67
CA PHE A 31 0.53 11.95 5.39
C PHE A 31 -0.95 12.34 5.55
N SER A 32 -1.62 11.84 6.59
CA SER A 32 -3.03 12.12 6.88
C SER A 32 -3.29 13.58 7.28
N GLN A 33 -2.28 14.30 7.76
CA GLN A 33 -2.36 15.74 8.02
C GLN A 33 -2.31 16.56 6.73
N PHE A 34 -1.78 16.01 5.64
CA PHE A 34 -1.73 16.63 4.32
C PHE A 34 -2.96 16.26 3.47
N GLY A 35 -4.14 16.69 3.91
CA GLY A 35 -5.42 16.47 3.18
C GLY A 35 -5.48 17.07 1.77
N GLN A 36 -4.44 17.80 1.33
CA GLN A 36 -4.28 18.27 -0.04
C GLN A 36 -3.95 17.12 -1.00
N PHE A 37 -3.15 16.13 -0.59
CA PHE A 37 -2.80 14.98 -1.43
C PHE A 37 -3.99 14.07 -1.69
N GLU A 38 -4.85 13.90 -0.69
CA GLU A 38 -6.09 13.13 -0.84
C GLU A 38 -7.03 13.78 -1.87
N LYS A 39 -7.16 15.12 -1.84
CA LYS A 39 -7.93 15.86 -2.84
C LYS A 39 -7.33 15.74 -4.24
N GLN A 40 -6.00 15.80 -4.36
CA GLN A 40 -5.30 15.62 -5.64
C GLN A 40 -5.44 14.20 -6.18
N ALA A 41 -5.33 13.18 -5.33
CA ALA A 41 -5.55 11.78 -5.71
C ALA A 41 -7.00 11.53 -6.15
N TYR A 42 -7.97 12.14 -5.46
CA TYR A 42 -9.37 12.08 -5.85
C TYR A 42 -9.61 12.75 -7.22
N GLN A 43 -9.03 13.93 -7.46
CA GLN A 43 -9.13 14.62 -8.75
C GLN A 43 -8.44 13.84 -9.88
N MET A 44 -7.28 13.24 -9.62
CA MET A 44 -6.59 12.37 -10.57
C MET A 44 -7.47 11.20 -11.00
N LYS A 45 -8.08 10.49 -10.04
CA LYS A 45 -8.99 9.37 -10.31
C LYS A 45 -10.21 9.81 -11.12
N ARG A 46 -10.75 11.00 -10.84
CA ARG A 46 -11.84 11.57 -11.65
C ARG A 46 -11.42 11.83 -13.09
N TYR A 47 -10.23 12.39 -13.32
CA TYR A 47 -9.73 12.59 -14.68
C TYR A 47 -9.47 11.28 -15.42
N GLN A 48 -9.02 10.23 -14.74
CA GLN A 48 -8.88 8.89 -15.33
C GLN A 48 -10.25 8.35 -15.77
N GLN A 49 -11.27 8.45 -14.92
CA GLN A 49 -12.65 8.05 -15.26
C GLN A 49 -13.23 8.86 -16.43
N ASP A 50 -13.01 10.18 -16.44
CA ASP A 50 -13.45 11.05 -17.52
C ASP A 50 -12.75 10.69 -18.85
N ALA A 51 -11.47 10.31 -18.80
CA ALA A 51 -10.73 9.84 -19.98
C ALA A 51 -11.33 8.55 -20.56
N GLU A 52 -11.61 7.55 -19.71
CA GLU A 52 -12.28 6.32 -20.12
C GLU A 52 -13.67 6.58 -20.71
N LEU A 53 -14.44 7.49 -20.09
CA LEU A 53 -15.76 7.87 -20.58
C LEU A 53 -15.66 8.54 -21.96
N PHE A 54 -14.78 9.52 -22.11
CA PHE A 54 -14.60 10.24 -23.38
C PHE A 54 -14.11 9.33 -24.50
N GLN A 55 -13.27 8.34 -24.19
CA GLN A 55 -12.87 7.32 -25.14
C GLN A 55 -14.06 6.47 -25.59
N LYS A 56 -14.93 6.05 -24.67
CA LYS A 56 -16.16 5.29 -25.00
C LYS A 56 -17.15 6.05 -25.88
N ILE A 57 -17.18 7.39 -25.79
CA ILE A 57 -18.08 8.23 -26.59
C ILE A 57 -17.38 8.90 -27.78
N ALA A 58 -16.24 8.37 -28.23
CA ALA A 58 -15.46 8.85 -29.38
C ALA A 58 -15.07 10.34 -29.31
N LYS A 59 -14.91 10.89 -28.10
CA LYS A 59 -14.40 12.25 -27.86
C LYS A 59 -12.89 12.20 -27.60
N GLU A 60 -12.13 11.86 -28.63
CA GLU A 60 -10.68 11.62 -28.52
C GLU A 60 -9.91 12.81 -27.94
N GLN A 61 -10.22 14.04 -28.39
CA GLN A 61 -9.57 15.24 -27.86
C GLN A 61 -9.84 15.46 -26.37
N ALA A 62 -11.07 15.20 -25.92
CA ALA A 62 -11.43 15.33 -24.51
C ALA A 62 -10.78 14.22 -23.67
N ALA A 63 -10.71 12.99 -24.20
CA ALA A 63 -10.03 11.88 -23.56
C ALA A 63 -8.53 12.17 -23.37
N ALA A 64 -7.88 12.71 -24.41
CA ALA A 64 -6.47 13.11 -24.35
C ALA A 64 -6.21 14.19 -23.30
N VAL A 65 -7.05 15.22 -23.23
CA VAL A 65 -6.93 16.29 -22.21
C VAL A 65 -7.12 15.74 -20.80
N SER A 66 -8.14 14.90 -20.57
CA SER A 66 -8.36 14.27 -19.26
C SER A 66 -7.21 13.35 -18.86
N SER A 67 -6.70 12.55 -19.79
CA SER A 67 -5.55 11.68 -19.55
C SER A 67 -4.29 12.49 -19.21
N SER A 68 -4.03 13.60 -19.93
CA SER A 68 -2.91 14.48 -19.64
C SER A 68 -3.01 15.11 -18.24
N LYS A 69 -4.21 15.56 -17.83
CA LYS A 69 -4.43 16.13 -16.48
C LYS A 69 -4.28 15.09 -15.38
N ALA A 70 -4.73 13.86 -15.61
CA ALA A 70 -4.49 12.76 -14.68
C ALA A 70 -2.99 12.50 -14.52
N LYS A 71 -2.25 12.47 -15.63
CA LYS A 71 -0.80 12.23 -15.63
C LYS A 71 -0.01 13.35 -14.96
N GLU A 72 -0.39 14.61 -15.19
CA GLU A 72 0.22 15.75 -14.50
C GLU A 72 0.01 15.69 -12.99
N LEU A 73 -1.19 15.31 -12.53
CA LEU A 73 -1.44 15.11 -11.09
C LEU A 73 -0.67 13.91 -10.54
N GLU A 74 -0.57 12.82 -11.29
CA GLU A 74 0.22 11.66 -10.93
C GLU A 74 1.71 12.01 -10.76
N ASP A 75 2.29 12.72 -11.74
CA ASP A 75 3.67 13.19 -11.68
C ASP A 75 3.86 14.15 -10.50
N ASN A 76 2.96 15.11 -10.30
CA ASN A 76 3.04 16.04 -9.18
C ASN A 76 2.95 15.35 -7.82
N LEU A 77 2.18 14.27 -7.70
CA LEU A 77 2.08 13.46 -6.48
C LEU A 77 3.33 12.58 -6.29
N ASN A 78 3.81 11.95 -7.36
CA ASN A 78 4.96 11.05 -7.30
C ASN A 78 6.26 11.77 -6.91
N HIS A 79 6.44 13.04 -7.29
CA HIS A 79 7.63 13.83 -6.95
C HIS A 79 7.57 14.51 -5.58
N GLN A 80 6.51 14.28 -4.77
CA GLN A 80 6.46 14.85 -3.42
C GLN A 80 7.33 13.99 -2.48
N PRO A 81 8.33 14.57 -1.80
CA PRO A 81 9.16 13.82 -0.87
C PRO A 81 8.37 13.11 0.21
N VAL A 82 7.25 13.69 0.66
CA VAL A 82 6.36 13.09 1.67
C VAL A 82 5.63 11.85 1.14
N ILE A 83 5.31 11.81 -0.16
CA ILE A 83 4.65 10.65 -0.79
C ILE A 83 5.67 9.54 -1.04
N GLU A 84 6.87 9.89 -1.49
CA GLU A 84 7.98 8.93 -1.65
C GLU A 84 8.33 8.29 -0.31
N ASP A 85 8.53 9.10 0.73
CA ASP A 85 8.84 8.66 2.09
C ASP A 85 7.76 7.73 2.67
N TYR A 86 6.49 8.08 2.46
CA TYR A 86 5.36 7.24 2.85
C TYR A 86 5.36 5.90 2.10
N ARG A 87 5.62 5.90 0.78
CA ARG A 87 5.65 4.69 -0.05
C ARG A 87 6.81 3.77 0.31
N GLU A 88 7.99 4.31 0.55
CA GLU A 88 9.17 3.54 0.98
C GLU A 88 8.89 2.83 2.30
N LYS A 89 8.40 3.56 3.31
CA LYS A 89 8.05 2.99 4.61
C LYS A 89 6.91 1.97 4.53
N MET A 90 5.95 2.19 3.65
CA MET A 90 4.89 1.22 3.37
C MET A 90 5.45 -0.08 2.79
N GLN A 91 6.40 0.04 1.86
CA GLN A 91 7.07 -1.12 1.26
C GLN A 91 7.87 -1.91 2.30
N ASP A 92 8.66 -1.24 3.14
CA ASP A 92 9.41 -1.88 4.23
C ASP A 92 8.50 -2.64 5.21
N ALA A 93 7.36 -2.04 5.55
CA ALA A 93 6.33 -2.68 6.37
C ALA A 93 5.72 -3.90 5.67
N SER A 94 5.40 -3.82 4.37
CA SER A 94 4.88 -4.93 3.58
C SER A 94 5.88 -6.08 3.46
N ASP A 95 7.16 -5.77 3.25
CA ASP A 95 8.23 -6.77 3.13
C ASP A 95 8.41 -7.56 4.43
N LEU A 96 8.32 -6.89 5.59
CA LEU A 96 8.32 -7.56 6.90
C LEU A 96 7.15 -8.55 7.03
N ILE A 97 5.93 -8.12 6.71
CA ILE A 97 4.73 -8.98 6.82
C ILE A 97 4.84 -10.16 5.86
N GLN A 98 5.31 -9.93 4.63
CA GLN A 98 5.52 -10.97 3.64
C GLN A 98 6.55 -12.00 4.12
N TYR A 99 7.66 -11.53 4.71
CA TYR A 99 8.68 -12.39 5.27
C TYR A 99 8.15 -13.27 6.40
N ILE A 100 7.42 -12.68 7.35
CA ILE A 100 6.81 -13.41 8.48
C ILE A 100 5.83 -14.48 7.97
N THR A 101 4.96 -14.10 7.03
CA THR A 101 3.95 -15.00 6.47
C THR A 101 4.61 -16.19 5.76
N LYS A 102 5.64 -15.92 4.96
CA LYS A 102 6.40 -16.97 4.27
C LYS A 102 7.10 -17.91 5.25
N ARG A 103 7.68 -17.38 6.34
CA ARG A 103 8.32 -18.19 7.39
C ARG A 103 7.32 -19.13 8.08
N ILE A 104 6.11 -18.65 8.36
CA ILE A 104 5.03 -19.44 8.95
C ILE A 104 4.59 -20.54 7.97
N GLU A 105 4.36 -20.18 6.71
CA GLU A 105 3.99 -21.11 5.65
C GLU A 105 5.04 -22.21 5.44
N ASP A 106 6.32 -21.84 5.37
CA ASP A 106 7.43 -22.79 5.22
C ASP A 106 7.50 -23.77 6.39
N GLN A 107 7.27 -23.31 7.62
CA GLN A 107 7.27 -24.15 8.81
C GLN A 107 6.08 -25.11 8.81
N LEU A 108 4.88 -24.62 8.48
CA LEU A 108 3.68 -25.43 8.35
C LEU A 108 3.85 -26.52 7.28
N ASN A 109 4.40 -26.15 6.13
CA ASN A 109 4.66 -27.09 5.04
C ASN A 109 5.65 -28.19 5.45
N LYS A 110 6.69 -27.87 6.22
CA LYS A 110 7.61 -28.88 6.78
C LYS A 110 6.91 -29.85 7.72
N GLU A 111 6.10 -29.35 8.64
CA GLU A 111 5.35 -30.19 9.59
C GLU A 111 4.34 -31.11 8.87
N LEU A 112 3.65 -30.60 7.85
CA LEU A 112 2.72 -31.39 7.03
C LEU A 112 3.41 -32.43 6.13
N THR A 113 4.61 -32.13 5.63
CA THR A 113 5.38 -33.04 4.77
C THR A 113 6.12 -34.11 5.57
N HIS A 114 6.60 -33.82 6.77
CA HIS A 114 7.20 -34.81 7.68
C HIS A 114 6.18 -35.76 8.32
N GLY A 115 4.88 -35.46 8.28
CA GLY A 115 3.80 -36.38 8.67
C GLY A 115 3.40 -37.41 7.60
N LYS A 116 4.04 -37.37 6.42
CA LYS A 116 3.89 -38.36 5.35
C LYS A 116 5.20 -39.15 5.20
N SER A 117 5.47 -40.06 6.13
CA SER A 117 6.48 -41.10 5.96
C SER A 117 5.98 -42.43 6.51
#